data_AF-A0A2R7IW93-F1
#
_entry.id   AF-A0A2R7IW93-F1
#
_cell.length_a   1.000
_cell.length_b   1.000
_cell.length_c   1.000
_cell.angle_alpha   90.00
_cell.angle_beta   90.00
_cell.angle_gamma   90.00
#
_symmetry.space_group_name_H-M   'P 1'
#
loop_
_entity.id
_entity.type
_entity.pdbx_description
1 polymer ?
#
loop_
_entity_poly.entity_id
_entity_poly.type
_entity_poly.pdbx_seq_one_letter_code
_entity_poly.pdbx_strand_id
1 'polypeptide(L)'
;MPLHLTKVAFGATSLDHLADRLRQRGEDGPVFLTTRYLPKRHEEIIGGGSLYWIIKHTLVARSPILHFGEAEGGRVAIHIDPALVLTEGRPKRAHQGWRYLEAGDAPADL
;
A
#
# COMPACT_ATOMS: atom_id res chain seq x y z
N MET A 1 -1.04 -17.93 2.41
CA MET A 1 -0.60 -16.82 1.55
C MET A 1 -0.80 -15.53 2.33
N PRO A 2 0.09 -14.54 2.21
CA PRO A 2 0.06 -13.35 3.07
C PRO A 2 -1.20 -12.52 2.86
N LEU A 3 -1.65 -11.85 3.92
CA LEU A 3 -2.74 -10.87 3.84
C LEU A 3 -2.22 -9.55 3.27
N HIS A 4 -3.04 -8.87 2.48
CA HIS A 4 -2.67 -7.59 1.88
C HIS A 4 -3.61 -6.47 2.31
N LEU A 5 -3.22 -5.24 1.99
CA LEU A 5 -4.03 -4.04 2.18
C LEU A 5 -4.32 -3.40 0.82
N THR A 6 -5.43 -2.67 0.72
CA THR A 6 -5.74 -1.80 -0.41
C THR A 6 -5.90 -0.37 0.08
N LYS A 7 -5.48 0.59 -0.73
CA LYS A 7 -5.64 2.02 -0.45
C LYS A 7 -5.71 2.84 -1.72
N VAL A 8 -6.52 3.89 -1.71
CA VAL A 8 -6.52 4.90 -2.78
C VAL A 8 -5.21 5.69 -2.74
N ALA A 9 -4.54 5.79 -3.88
CA ALA A 9 -3.36 6.63 -4.07
C ALA A 9 -3.78 8.11 -4.13
N PHE A 10 -4.19 8.66 -2.99
CA PHE A 10 -4.77 10.00 -2.92
C PHE A 10 -3.77 11.08 -3.39
N GLY A 11 -4.22 11.90 -4.33
CA GLY A 11 -3.41 12.93 -4.99
C GLY A 11 -2.56 12.42 -6.15
N ALA A 12 -2.45 11.11 -6.37
CA ALA A 12 -1.86 10.56 -7.58
C ALA A 12 -2.92 10.46 -8.69
N THR A 13 -2.63 11.06 -9.83
CA THR A 13 -3.52 11.14 -11.00
C THR A 13 -3.25 10.03 -12.02
N SER A 14 -2.07 9.41 -11.95
CA SER A 14 -1.59 8.30 -12.77
C SER A 14 -0.66 7.39 -11.97
N LEU A 15 -0.36 6.22 -12.54
CA LEU A 15 0.63 5.29 -12.00
C LEU A 15 2.03 5.91 -11.96
N ASP A 16 2.46 6.58 -13.03
CA ASP A 16 3.77 7.23 -13.09
C ASP A 16 3.92 8.31 -12.01
N HIS A 17 2.87 9.12 -11.81
CA HIS A 17 2.88 10.13 -10.75
C HIS A 17 2.99 9.49 -9.35
N LEU A 18 2.35 8.33 -9.12
CA LEU A 18 2.54 7.60 -7.86
C LEU A 18 3.97 7.07 -7.74
N ALA A 19 4.51 6.47 -8.80
CA ALA A 19 5.85 5.90 -8.82
C ALA A 19 6.91 6.97 -8.52
N ASP A 20 6.86 8.11 -9.21
CA ASP A 20 7.78 9.22 -8.98
C ASP A 20 7.68 9.77 -7.56
N ARG A 21 6.45 9.93 -7.05
CA ARG A 21 6.23 10.43 -5.70
C ARG A 21 6.79 9.49 -4.63
N LEU A 22 6.65 8.17 -4.79
CA LEU A 22 7.19 7.20 -3.85
C LEU A 22 8.71 7.11 -3.96
N ARG A 23 9.26 7.14 -5.18
CA ARG A 23 10.70 7.17 -5.42
C ARG A 23 11.36 8.37 -4.77
N GLN A 24 10.86 9.59 -5.03
CA GLN A 24 11.39 10.82 -4.44
C GLN A 24 11.36 10.77 -2.90
N ARG A 25 10.26 10.30 -2.31
CA ARG A 25 10.17 10.12 -0.85
C ARG A 25 11.17 9.10 -0.32
N GLY A 26 11.44 8.05 -1.11
CA GLY A 26 12.45 7.05 -0.78
C GLY A 26 13.87 7.60 -0.78
N GLU A 27 14.15 8.62 -1.59
CA GLU A 27 15.45 9.33 -1.59
C GLU A 27 15.63 10.17 -0.31
N ASP A 28 14.54 10.71 0.23
CA ASP A 28 14.54 11.49 1.48
C ASP A 28 14.54 10.61 2.75
N GLY A 29 14.21 9.33 2.64
CA GLY A 29 14.21 8.38 3.75
C GLY A 29 13.13 7.30 3.67
N PRO A 30 12.86 6.57 4.78
CA PRO A 30 11.87 5.51 4.79
C PRO A 30 10.47 6.01 4.42
N VAL A 31 9.81 5.32 3.48
CA VAL A 31 8.45 5.66 3.07
C VAL A 31 7.44 4.94 3.94
N PHE A 32 6.51 5.70 4.53
CA PHE A 32 5.43 5.13 5.32
C PHE A 32 4.14 5.91 5.15
N LEU A 33 3.04 5.24 5.48
CA LEU A 33 1.73 5.86 5.66
C LEU A 33 1.33 5.85 7.12
N THR A 34 0.56 6.84 7.56
CA THR A 34 0.05 6.85 8.93
C THR A 34 -1.41 6.39 9.00
N THR A 35 -1.69 5.48 9.93
CA THR A 35 -3.03 5.03 10.31
C THR A 35 -3.28 5.34 11.79
N ARG A 36 -4.57 5.47 12.17
CA ARG A 36 -4.94 5.75 13.56
C ARG A 36 -4.67 4.56 14.48
N TYR A 37 -4.88 3.35 13.99
CA TYR A 37 -4.72 2.12 14.73
C TYR A 37 -3.96 1.09 13.90
N LEU A 38 -3.20 0.26 14.59
CA LEU A 38 -2.55 -0.93 14.02
C LEU A 38 -3.64 -1.86 13.42
N PRO A 39 -3.47 -2.38 12.19
CA PRO A 39 -4.38 -3.38 11.67
C PRO A 39 -4.49 -4.57 12.62
N LYS A 40 -5.71 -4.98 12.95
CA LYS A 40 -5.94 -6.13 13.84
C LYS A 40 -5.24 -7.40 13.36
N ARG A 41 -5.15 -7.59 12.03
CA ARG A 41 -4.51 -8.75 11.36
C ARG A 41 -3.10 -8.42 10.84
N HIS A 42 -2.38 -7.50 11.51
CA HIS A 42 -1.05 -7.07 11.05
C HIS A 42 -0.03 -8.22 10.98
N GLU A 43 -0.12 -9.20 11.88
CA GLU A 43 0.77 -10.38 11.89
C GLU A 43 0.64 -11.22 10.61
N GLU A 44 -0.54 -11.29 10.00
CA GLU A 44 -0.76 -11.99 8.73
C GLU A 44 -0.21 -11.22 7.52
N ILE A 45 0.10 -9.93 7.70
CA ILE A 45 0.64 -9.04 6.66
C ILE A 45 2.17 -9.02 6.73
N ILE A 46 2.76 -9.09 7.93
CA ILE A 46 4.21 -9.03 8.11
C ILE A 46 4.89 -10.21 7.38
N GLY A 47 6.01 -9.93 6.69
CA GLY A 47 6.83 -10.96 6.04
C GLY A 47 6.40 -11.38 4.63
N GLY A 48 5.30 -10.82 4.10
CA GLY A 48 4.91 -11.09 2.70
C GLY A 48 3.73 -10.26 2.17
N GLY A 49 3.08 -9.46 3.01
CA GLY A 49 1.98 -8.60 2.64
C GLY A 49 2.41 -7.41 1.79
N SER A 50 1.42 -6.75 1.19
CA SER A 50 1.66 -5.58 0.35
C SER A 50 0.48 -4.62 0.46
N LEU A 51 0.75 -3.34 0.21
CA LEU A 51 -0.25 -2.31 0.01
C LEU A 51 -0.53 -2.14 -1.48
N TYR A 52 -1.71 -2.53 -1.92
CA TYR A 52 -2.17 -2.35 -3.28
C TYR A 52 -2.82 -0.99 -3.47
N TRP A 53 -2.44 -0.32 -4.55
CA TRP A 53 -2.84 1.03 -4.86
C TRP A 53 -4.03 1.06 -5.82
N ILE A 54 -5.07 1.80 -5.41
CA ILE A 54 -6.24 2.06 -6.25
C ILE A 54 -6.06 3.43 -6.91
N ILE A 55 -6.10 3.46 -8.24
CA ILE A 55 -6.19 4.66 -9.06
C ILE A 55 -7.42 4.52 -9.96
N LYS A 56 -8.30 5.54 -10.00
CA LYS A 56 -9.52 5.55 -10.83
C LYS A 56 -10.34 4.25 -10.75
N HIS A 57 -10.57 3.75 -9.53
CA HIS A 57 -11.31 2.51 -9.24
C HIS A 57 -10.67 1.21 -9.77
N THR A 58 -9.36 1.19 -10.00
CA THR A 58 -8.60 0.01 -10.45
C THR A 58 -7.37 -0.19 -9.57
N LEU A 59 -7.07 -1.42 -9.19
CA LEU A 59 -5.77 -1.82 -8.64
C LEU A 59 -4.75 -1.85 -9.76
N VAL A 60 -3.63 -1.14 -9.59
CA VAL A 60 -2.65 -0.94 -10.67
C VAL A 60 -1.22 -1.28 -10.28
N ALA A 61 -0.91 -1.28 -8.98
CA ALA A 61 0.42 -1.56 -8.46
C ALA A 61 0.33 -1.93 -6.98
N ARG A 62 1.41 -2.49 -6.44
CA ARG A 62 1.58 -2.73 -5.02
C ARG A 62 2.93 -2.24 -4.53
N SER A 63 2.97 -1.86 -3.25
CA SER A 63 4.21 -1.67 -2.49
C SER A 63 4.30 -2.76 -1.43
N PRO A 64 5.38 -3.57 -1.37
CA PRO A 64 5.66 -4.45 -0.25
C PRO A 64 5.53 -3.70 1.09
N ILE A 65 4.87 -4.32 2.08
CA ILE A 65 4.82 -3.79 3.45
C ILE A 65 6.00 -4.39 4.21
N LEU A 66 6.89 -3.53 4.68
CA LEU A 66 8.14 -3.93 5.32
C LEU A 66 7.92 -4.26 6.80
N HIS A 67 7.29 -3.34 7.53
CA HIS A 67 6.90 -3.53 8.92
C HIS A 67 5.86 -2.47 9.33
N PHE A 68 5.32 -2.62 10.53
CA PHE A 68 4.54 -1.58 11.21
C PHE A 68 5.42 -0.92 12.28
N GLY A 69 5.22 0.37 12.50
CA GLY A 69 6.00 1.16 13.46
C GLY A 69 5.16 2.25 14.12
N GLU A 70 5.80 3.05 14.95
CA GLU A 70 5.17 4.21 15.57
C GLU A 70 5.30 5.44 14.65
N ALA A 71 4.27 6.28 14.67
CA ALA A 71 4.28 7.59 14.02
C ALA A 71 3.87 8.66 15.04
N GLU A 72 4.23 9.91 14.73
CA GLU A 72 3.93 11.05 15.58
C GLU A 72 2.43 11.17 15.93
N GLY A 73 2.15 11.64 17.15
CA GLY A 73 0.79 11.85 17.64
C GLY A 73 0.05 10.56 18.00
N GLY A 74 0.77 9.50 18.42
CA GLY A 74 0.20 8.21 18.81
C GLY A 74 -0.40 7.44 17.62
N ARG A 75 0.11 7.69 16.41
CA ARG A 75 -0.32 7.02 15.19
C ARG A 75 0.58 5.82 14.91
N VAL A 76 0.16 4.99 13.97
CA VAL A 76 0.94 3.84 13.49
C VAL A 76 1.43 4.12 12.09
N ALA A 77 2.72 3.88 11.86
CA ALA A 77 3.36 3.89 10.54
C ALA A 77 3.22 2.51 9.87
N ILE A 78 2.80 2.50 8.60
CA ILE A 78 2.87 1.34 7.72
C ILE A 78 4.04 1.60 6.79
N HIS A 79 5.19 0.98 7.05
CA HIS A 79 6.39 1.15 6.24
C HIS A 79 6.26 0.31 4.97
N ILE A 80 6.56 0.94 3.84
CA ILE A 80 6.45 0.32 2.52
C ILE A 80 7.73 0.51 1.73
N ASP A 81 7.97 -0.41 0.81
CA ASP A 81 9.00 -0.22 -0.19
C ASP A 81 8.61 0.93 -1.15
N PRO A 82 9.50 1.90 -1.42
CA PRO A 82 9.24 2.96 -2.38
C PRO A 82 9.15 2.46 -3.83
N ALA A 83 9.77 1.33 -4.16
CA ALA A 83 9.69 0.72 -5.48
C ALA A 83 8.35 0.03 -5.67
N LEU A 84 7.54 0.54 -6.61
CA LEU A 84 6.28 -0.10 -6.99
C LEU A 84 6.55 -1.38 -7.78
N VAL A 85 5.76 -2.40 -7.47
CA VAL A 85 5.58 -3.58 -8.33
C VAL A 85 4.27 -3.38 -9.09
N LEU A 86 4.33 -3.42 -10.42
CA LEU A 86 3.14 -3.30 -11.25
C LEU A 86 2.30 -4.56 -11.17
N THR A 87 0.98 -4.41 -11.27
CA THR A 87 0.06 -5.54 -11.21
C THR A 87 -0.91 -5.50 -12.38
N GLU A 88 -1.48 -6.66 -12.70
CA GLU A 88 -2.64 -6.71 -13.59
C GLU A 88 -3.74 -5.77 -13.10
N GLY A 89 -4.36 -5.06 -14.04
CA GLY A 89 -5.44 -4.14 -13.75
C GLY A 89 -6.68 -4.89 -13.24
N ARG A 90 -7.04 -4.70 -11.97
CA ARG A 90 -8.23 -5.34 -11.37
C ARG A 90 -9.22 -4.29 -10.85
N PRO A 91 -10.51 -4.34 -11.25
CA PRO A 91 -11.51 -3.40 -10.74
C PRO A 91 -11.61 -3.44 -9.20
N LYS A 92 -11.49 -2.27 -8.56
CA LYS A 92 -11.65 -2.11 -7.12
C LYS A 92 -12.12 -0.69 -6.78
N ARG A 93 -13.31 -0.58 -6.22
CA ARG A 93 -13.89 0.72 -5.88
C ARG A 93 -13.00 1.49 -4.89
N ALA A 94 -12.74 2.76 -5.20
CA ALA A 94 -12.09 3.69 -4.29
C ALA A 94 -12.82 3.76 -2.95
N HIS A 95 -12.06 3.88 -1.86
CA HIS A 95 -12.57 3.92 -0.51
C HIS A 95 -11.68 4.79 0.38
N GLN A 96 -12.23 5.20 1.52
CA GLN A 96 -11.48 5.96 2.51
C GLN A 96 -10.68 5.02 3.42
N GLY A 97 -9.44 5.41 3.71
CA GLY A 97 -8.57 4.66 4.63
C GLY A 97 -7.81 3.54 3.93
N TRP A 98 -7.85 2.35 4.51
CA TRP A 98 -7.30 1.11 3.96
C TRP A 98 -8.28 -0.03 4.25
N ARG A 99 -8.22 -1.11 3.46
CA ARG A 99 -9.02 -2.32 3.66
C ARG A 99 -8.18 -3.57 3.41
N TYR A 100 -8.51 -4.66 4.09
CA TYR A 100 -7.89 -5.95 3.80
C TYR A 100 -8.19 -6.41 2.37
N LEU A 101 -7.23 -7.15 1.82
CA LEU A 101 -7.30 -7.83 0.55
C LEU A 101 -6.73 -9.23 0.76
N GLU A 102 -7.61 -10.22 0.65
CA GLU A 102 -7.23 -11.63 0.76
C GLU A 102 -6.32 -12.01 -0.41
N ALA A 103 -5.41 -12.96 -0.20
CA ALA A 103 -4.43 -13.36 -1.20
C ALA A 103 -5.06 -13.83 -2.53
N GLY A 104 -6.21 -14.52 -2.48
CA GLY A 104 -6.94 -14.95 -3.69
C GLY A 104 -7.55 -13.79 -4.48
N ASP A 105 -7.68 -12.61 -3.87
CA ASP A 105 -8.19 -11.40 -4.51
C ASP A 105 -7.08 -10.45 -5.00
N ALA A 106 -5.82 -10.76 -4.71
CA ALA A 106 -4.70 -10.00 -5.21
C ALA A 106 -4.51 -10.25 -6.72
N PRO A 107 -4.37 -9.20 -7.55
CA PRO A 107 -3.94 -9.36 -8.94
C PRO A 107 -2.50 -9.87 -9.00
N ALA A 108 -2.15 -10.56 -10.09
CA ALA A 108 -0.77 -10.98 -10.35
C ALA A 108 0.14 -9.78 -10.67
N ASP A 109 1.44 -9.94 -10.43
CA ASP A 109 2.45 -8.96 -10.82
C ASP A 109 2.69 -8.99 -12.34
N LEU A 110 3.14 -7.87 -12.90
CA LEU A 110 3.58 -7.75 -14.30
C LEU A 110 5.10 -7.93 -14.46
#